data_AF-A0A367FSE6-F1
#
_entry.id   AF-A0A367FSE6-F1
#
_cell.length_a   1.000
_cell.length_b   1.000
_cell.length_c   1.000
_cell.angle_alpha   90.00
_cell.angle_beta   90.00
_cell.angle_gamma   90.00
#
_symmetry.space_group_name_H-M   'P 1'
#
loop_
_entity.id
_entity.type
_entity.pdbx_description
1 polymer ?
#
loop_
_entity_poly.entity_id
_entity_poly.type
_entity_poly.pdbx_seq_one_letter_code
_entity_poly.pdbx_strand_id
1 'polypeptide(L)'
;MTVFADARATRDLTRSLVEQTRRPSELIDLYFVMGKTNALMASIAFDLGNWQAAGTLANSATTYADLAGHRSLQAWALGLQGTLAFWREEPTRSLNFIARGLAVAPEGASRYRLRYIASRAHAVNGDAGAAAEVLAAAERDREAAQKYPDELHDEIRGEFTFDDARAAACAAAAWLHLGDGKQAARHAQLALDAYAVVPEAQRPFSPVTGARIDLAAAQLLLRDRDAAEDELSTVFALPSVLRNASLTGRIGRVKSLLDAPRWRTDPGAKELADRITDWLGDTASRPESVEGVI
;
A
#
# COMPACT_ATOMS: atom_id res chain seq x y z
N MET A 1 11.18 3.66 13.89
CA MET A 1 11.28 4.89 14.71
C MET A 1 12.44 5.79 14.26
N THR A 2 13.63 5.26 14.00
CA THR A 2 14.80 6.05 13.50
C THR A 2 14.53 6.81 12.20
N VAL A 3 13.97 6.16 11.17
CA VAL A 3 13.72 6.82 9.86
C VAL A 3 12.85 8.08 9.96
N PHE A 4 11.83 8.09 10.83
CA PHE A 4 10.99 9.28 11.01
C PHE A 4 11.76 10.41 11.70
N ALA A 5 12.54 10.08 12.73
CA ALA A 5 13.37 11.05 13.44
C ALA A 5 14.44 11.64 12.51
N ASP A 6 15.09 10.80 11.71
CA ASP A 6 16.09 11.23 10.73
C ASP A 6 15.47 12.11 9.65
N ALA A 7 14.33 11.69 9.06
CA ALA A 7 13.62 12.50 8.07
C ALA A 7 13.18 13.85 8.64
N ARG A 8 12.74 13.89 9.90
CA ARG A 8 12.38 15.13 10.60
C ARG A 8 13.60 16.03 10.80
N ALA A 9 14.72 15.49 11.28
CA ALA A 9 15.95 16.23 11.48
C ALA A 9 16.48 16.81 10.16
N THR A 10 16.48 16.01 9.09
CA THR A 10 16.85 16.46 7.73
C THR A 10 15.92 17.57 7.25
N ARG A 11 14.60 17.44 7.42
CA ARG A 11 13.63 18.48 7.05
C ARG A 11 13.88 19.78 7.80
N ASP A 12 14.16 19.70 9.10
CA ASP A 12 14.37 20.89 9.94
C ASP A 12 15.68 21.60 9.59
N LEU A 13 16.76 20.87 9.31
CA LEU A 13 18.00 21.43 8.76
C LEU A 13 17.79 22.04 7.36
N THR A 14 17.07 21.34 6.48
CA THR A 14 16.81 21.83 5.12
C THR A 14 16.02 23.14 5.15
N ARG A 15 15.04 23.27 6.06
CA ARG A 15 14.29 24.50 6.27
C ARG A 15 15.20 25.66 6.65
N SER A 16 16.13 25.46 7.59
CA SER A 16 17.05 26.54 8.00
C SER A 16 17.98 26.97 6.85
N LEU A 17 18.37 26.04 5.97
CA LEU A 17 19.16 26.35 4.77
C LEU A 17 18.36 27.14 3.73
N VAL A 18 17.07 26.81 3.52
CA VAL A 18 16.18 27.55 2.60
C VAL A 18 16.05 29.02 3.03
N GLU A 19 15.99 29.29 4.33
CA GLU A 19 15.92 30.66 4.86
C GLU A 19 17.21 31.47 4.63
N GLN A 20 18.34 30.79 4.48
CA GLN A 20 19.67 31.41 4.38
C GLN A 20 20.16 31.55 2.94
N THR A 21 19.76 30.67 2.02
CA THR A 21 20.18 30.77 0.61
C THR A 21 19.31 31.74 -0.17
N ARG A 22 19.92 32.43 -1.14
CA ARG A 22 19.25 33.25 -2.15
C ARG A 22 19.48 32.72 -3.57
N ARG A 23 20.19 31.61 -3.72
CA ARG A 23 20.55 31.03 -5.02
C ARG A 23 19.39 30.14 -5.51
N PRO A 24 18.78 30.45 -6.67
CA PRO A 24 17.62 29.70 -7.14
C PRO A 24 17.86 28.20 -7.34
N SER A 25 19.04 27.81 -7.83
CA SER A 25 19.39 26.39 -8.02
C SER A 25 19.45 25.62 -6.70
N GLU A 26 20.08 26.20 -5.68
CA GLU A 26 20.15 25.58 -4.34
C GLU A 26 18.76 25.50 -3.69
N LEU A 27 17.89 26.50 -3.92
CA LEU A 27 16.51 26.45 -3.45
C LEU A 27 15.72 25.29 -4.04
N ILE A 28 15.88 25.02 -5.35
CA ILE A 28 15.24 23.89 -6.02
C ILE A 28 15.67 22.56 -5.38
N ASP A 29 16.98 22.38 -5.16
CA ASP A 29 17.52 21.16 -4.53
C ASP A 29 17.03 21.00 -3.09
N LEU A 30 16.98 22.09 -2.32
CA LEU A 30 16.46 22.06 -0.95
C LEU A 30 14.96 21.76 -0.93
N TYR A 31 14.17 22.31 -1.85
CA TYR A 31 12.75 21.95 -1.97
C TYR A 31 12.57 20.49 -2.35
N PHE A 32 13.43 19.92 -3.19
CA PHE A 32 13.41 18.48 -3.46
C PHE A 32 13.65 17.66 -2.18
N VAL A 33 14.62 18.03 -1.36
CA VAL A 33 14.87 17.37 -0.06
C VAL A 33 13.68 17.55 0.91
N MET A 34 13.09 18.75 0.99
CA MET A 34 11.88 18.99 1.79
C MET A 34 10.72 18.12 1.31
N GLY A 35 10.51 18.00 0.00
CA GLY A 35 9.46 17.17 -0.57
C GLY A 35 9.63 15.69 -0.20
N LYS A 36 10.84 15.14 -0.38
CA LYS A 36 11.14 13.74 -0.04
C LYS A 36 10.98 13.45 1.45
N THR A 37 11.50 14.31 2.32
CA THR A 37 11.39 14.11 3.77
C THR A 37 9.94 14.19 4.25
N ASN A 38 9.14 15.14 3.75
CA ASN A 38 7.71 15.19 4.05
C ASN A 38 6.95 13.96 3.50
N ALA A 39 7.30 13.48 2.30
CA ALA A 39 6.73 12.27 1.70
C ALA A 39 6.99 11.02 2.56
N LEU A 40 8.24 10.82 3.01
CA LEU A 40 8.61 9.69 3.89
C LEU A 40 7.88 9.77 5.24
N MET A 41 7.89 10.95 5.87
CA MET A 41 7.17 11.16 7.13
C MET A 41 5.66 10.93 6.97
N ALA A 42 5.08 11.32 5.83
CA ALA A 42 3.67 11.09 5.52
C ALA A 42 3.35 9.60 5.37
N SER A 43 4.19 8.83 4.69
CA SER A 43 4.03 7.36 4.56
C SER A 43 4.07 6.69 5.94
N ILE A 44 5.04 7.06 6.78
CA ILE A 44 5.16 6.52 8.14
C ILE A 44 3.95 6.90 8.99
N ALA A 45 3.50 8.16 8.93
CA ALA A 45 2.30 8.59 9.65
C ALA A 45 1.04 7.84 9.18
N PHE A 46 0.95 7.52 7.89
CA PHE A 46 -0.11 6.69 7.33
C PHE A 46 -0.06 5.27 7.88
N ASP A 47 1.11 4.62 7.88
CA ASP A 47 1.29 3.26 8.40
C ASP A 47 0.97 3.15 9.90
N LEU A 48 1.23 4.22 10.66
CA LEU A 48 0.90 4.33 12.08
C LEU A 48 -0.57 4.73 12.34
N GLY A 49 -1.38 4.91 11.30
CA GLY A 49 -2.79 5.30 11.42
C GLY A 49 -3.01 6.75 11.84
N ASN A 50 -1.99 7.61 11.82
CA ASN A 50 -2.16 9.06 12.05
C ASN A 50 -2.55 9.76 10.74
N TRP A 51 -3.79 9.53 10.32
CA TRP A 51 -4.34 10.01 9.06
C TRP A 51 -4.25 11.53 8.88
N GLN A 52 -4.44 12.30 9.96
CA GLN A 52 -4.39 13.76 9.90
C GLN A 52 -2.96 14.24 9.60
N ALA A 53 -1.97 13.75 10.36
CA ALA A 53 -0.57 14.09 10.12
C ALA A 53 -0.12 13.66 8.73
N ALA A 54 -0.49 12.44 8.30
CA ALA A 54 -0.20 11.94 6.97
C ALA A 54 -0.73 12.85 5.87
N GLY A 55 -1.98 13.32 6.00
CA GLY A 55 -2.59 14.26 5.04
C GLY A 55 -1.86 15.60 4.95
N THR A 56 -1.53 16.19 6.09
CA THR A 56 -0.78 17.47 6.14
C THR A 56 0.61 17.33 5.52
N LEU A 57 1.35 16.29 5.91
CA LEU A 57 2.70 16.02 5.39
C LEU A 57 2.68 15.70 3.89
N ALA A 58 1.70 14.92 3.42
CA ALA A 58 1.55 14.62 1.99
C ALA A 58 1.23 15.89 1.18
N ASN A 59 0.40 16.79 1.71
CA ASN A 59 0.14 18.08 1.07
C ASN A 59 1.40 18.95 0.97
N SER A 60 2.18 19.04 2.06
CA SER A 60 3.47 19.72 2.06
C SER A 60 4.44 19.10 1.05
N ALA A 61 4.49 17.76 0.96
CA ALA A 61 5.32 17.06 -0.01
C ALA A 61 4.95 17.45 -1.46
N THR A 62 3.65 17.51 -1.78
CA THR A 62 3.18 17.95 -3.11
C THR A 62 3.59 19.40 -3.40
N THR A 63 3.46 20.31 -2.44
CA THR A 63 3.90 21.72 -2.61
C THR A 63 5.40 21.81 -2.87
N TYR A 64 6.23 21.13 -2.08
CA TYR A 64 7.68 21.19 -2.26
C TYR A 64 8.15 20.48 -3.54
N ALA A 65 7.48 19.41 -3.95
CA ALA A 65 7.76 18.76 -5.23
C ALA A 65 7.48 19.67 -6.42
N ASP A 66 6.39 20.44 -6.35
CA ASP A 66 6.02 21.44 -7.36
C ASP A 66 7.03 22.59 -7.41
N LEU A 67 7.41 23.14 -6.24
CA LEU A 67 8.45 24.18 -6.14
C LEU A 67 9.82 23.71 -6.65
N ALA A 68 10.13 22.42 -6.49
CA ALA A 68 11.35 21.81 -7.02
C ALA A 68 11.25 21.47 -8.53
N GLY A 69 10.06 21.55 -9.14
CA GLY A 69 9.82 21.09 -10.50
C GLY A 69 10.01 19.58 -10.69
N HIS A 70 10.01 18.79 -9.62
CA HIS A 70 10.33 17.37 -9.66
C HIS A 70 9.08 16.51 -9.88
N ARG A 71 8.81 16.18 -11.15
CA ARG A 71 7.58 15.49 -11.59
C ARG A 71 7.33 14.14 -10.93
N SER A 72 8.35 13.29 -10.76
CA SER A 72 8.17 11.97 -10.13
C SER A 72 7.79 12.08 -8.66
N LEU A 73 8.40 13.00 -7.91
CA LEU A 73 8.05 13.26 -6.52
C LEU A 73 6.64 13.86 -6.40
N GLN A 74 6.25 14.74 -7.32
CA GLN A 74 4.90 15.28 -7.37
C GLN A 74 3.87 14.16 -7.61
N ALA A 75 4.14 13.29 -8.59
CA ALA A 75 3.32 12.11 -8.88
C ALA A 75 3.25 11.14 -7.68
N TRP A 76 4.38 10.90 -7.02
CA TRP A 76 4.45 10.03 -5.85
C TRP A 76 3.62 10.57 -4.69
N ALA A 77 3.74 11.87 -4.38
CA ALA A 77 3.00 12.53 -3.31
C ALA A 77 1.48 12.57 -3.59
N LEU A 78 1.08 12.86 -4.83
CA LEU A 78 -0.31 12.75 -5.27
C LEU A 78 -0.83 11.30 -5.15
N GLY A 79 0.00 10.32 -5.49
CA GLY A 79 -0.31 8.90 -5.26
C GLY A 79 -0.54 8.58 -3.79
N LEU A 80 0.28 9.13 -2.87
CA LEU A 80 0.08 8.96 -1.43
C LEU A 80 -1.23 9.63 -0.95
N GLN A 81 -1.57 10.81 -1.45
CA GLN A 81 -2.87 11.44 -1.18
C GLN A 81 -4.04 10.60 -1.71
N GLY A 82 -3.87 9.99 -2.89
CA GLY A 82 -4.82 9.04 -3.46
C GLY A 82 -5.01 7.81 -2.57
N THR A 83 -3.92 7.23 -2.08
CA THR A 83 -3.96 6.11 -1.12
C THR A 83 -4.66 6.52 0.18
N LEU A 84 -4.33 7.68 0.75
CA LEU A 84 -4.99 8.20 1.96
C LEU A 84 -6.50 8.35 1.77
N ALA A 85 -6.94 8.92 0.64
CA ALA A 85 -8.36 9.05 0.34
C ALA A 85 -9.04 7.69 0.15
N PHE A 86 -8.38 6.74 -0.51
CA PHE A 86 -8.90 5.38 -0.68
C PHE A 86 -9.19 4.71 0.67
N TRP A 87 -8.25 4.78 1.60
CA TRP A 87 -8.39 4.17 2.92
C TRP A 87 -9.36 4.91 3.85
N ARG A 88 -9.72 6.15 3.53
CA ARG A 88 -10.81 6.89 4.17
C ARG A 88 -12.18 6.63 3.56
N GLU A 89 -12.28 5.61 2.69
CA GLU A 89 -13.51 5.27 1.98
C GLU A 89 -13.99 6.40 1.04
N GLU A 90 -13.06 7.18 0.50
CA GLU A 90 -13.32 8.25 -0.47
C GLU A 90 -12.76 7.89 -1.88
N PRO A 91 -13.25 6.82 -2.54
CA PRO A 91 -12.65 6.30 -3.78
C PRO A 91 -12.67 7.31 -4.94
N THR A 92 -13.72 8.13 -5.05
CA THR A 92 -13.79 9.20 -6.07
C THR A 92 -12.69 10.24 -5.87
N ARG A 93 -12.42 10.63 -4.62
CA ARG A 93 -11.36 11.58 -4.29
C ARG A 93 -9.98 10.96 -4.52
N SER A 94 -9.84 9.67 -4.22
CA SER A 94 -8.63 8.89 -4.56
C SER A 94 -8.33 8.99 -6.06
N LEU A 95 -9.31 8.65 -6.91
CA LEU A 95 -9.17 8.72 -8.36
C LEU A 95 -8.85 10.13 -8.87
N ASN A 96 -9.38 11.19 -8.24
CA ASN A 96 -9.04 12.57 -8.60
C ASN A 96 -7.55 12.88 -8.35
N PHE A 97 -7.00 12.47 -7.20
CA PHE A 97 -5.57 12.61 -6.93
C PHE A 97 -4.72 11.80 -7.90
N ILE A 98 -5.13 10.57 -8.21
CA ILE A 98 -4.42 9.73 -9.18
C ILE A 98 -4.43 10.33 -10.58
N ALA A 99 -5.57 10.87 -11.04
CA ALA A 99 -5.66 11.55 -12.33
C ALA A 99 -4.71 12.75 -12.42
N ARG A 100 -4.65 13.57 -11.36
CA ARG A 100 -3.69 14.68 -11.25
C ARG A 100 -2.24 14.18 -11.26
N GLY A 101 -1.95 13.09 -10.57
CA GLY A 101 -0.63 12.46 -10.56
C GLY A 101 -0.22 11.97 -11.95
N LEU A 102 -1.12 11.27 -12.66
CA LEU A 102 -0.87 10.77 -14.00
C LEU A 102 -0.64 11.88 -15.02
N ALA A 103 -1.27 13.05 -14.84
CA ALA A 103 -1.10 14.21 -15.72
C ALA A 103 0.32 14.81 -15.65
N VAL A 104 1.01 14.67 -14.52
CA VAL A 104 2.37 15.20 -14.33
C VAL A 104 3.45 14.12 -14.37
N ALA A 105 3.08 12.86 -14.12
CA ALA A 105 4.01 11.75 -13.99
C ALA A 105 4.82 11.51 -15.28
N PRO A 106 6.16 11.37 -15.17
CA PRO A 106 6.95 10.88 -16.28
C PRO A 106 6.52 9.45 -16.67
N GLU A 107 6.82 9.06 -17.90
CA GLU A 107 6.61 7.69 -18.36
C GLU A 107 7.41 6.70 -17.51
N GLY A 108 6.90 5.49 -17.29
CA GLY A 108 7.59 4.47 -16.50
C GLY A 108 7.05 4.31 -15.08
N ALA A 109 7.98 4.14 -14.11
CA ALA A 109 7.68 3.67 -12.76
C ALA A 109 6.67 4.53 -11.98
N SER A 110 6.70 5.85 -12.18
CA SER A 110 5.74 6.77 -11.56
C SER A 110 4.30 6.49 -11.97
N ARG A 111 4.04 6.29 -13.27
CA ARG A 111 2.70 5.94 -13.79
C ARG A 111 2.32 4.52 -13.39
N TYR A 112 3.25 3.58 -13.47
CA TYR A 112 3.06 2.18 -13.04
C TYR A 112 2.44 2.11 -11.64
N ARG A 113 3.08 2.76 -10.66
CA ARG A 113 2.55 2.84 -9.28
C ARG A 113 1.14 3.44 -9.23
N LEU A 114 0.91 4.57 -9.89
CA LEU A 114 -0.37 5.26 -9.89
C LEU A 114 -1.51 4.40 -10.46
N ARG A 115 -1.25 3.62 -11.51
CA ARG A 115 -2.23 2.72 -12.12
C ARG A 115 -2.68 1.61 -11.17
N TYR A 116 -1.76 1.04 -10.40
CA TYR A 116 -2.10 0.03 -9.39
C TYR A 116 -2.86 0.60 -8.19
N ILE A 117 -2.67 1.88 -7.85
CA ILE A 117 -3.51 2.55 -6.85
C ILE A 117 -4.92 2.80 -7.43
N ALA A 118 -5.02 3.27 -8.68
CA ALA A 118 -6.29 3.47 -9.35
C ALA A 118 -7.10 2.17 -9.49
N SER A 119 -6.47 1.04 -9.79
CA SER A 119 -7.18 -0.24 -9.97
C SER A 119 -7.97 -0.63 -8.73
N ARG A 120 -7.41 -0.42 -7.54
CA ARG A 120 -8.08 -0.66 -6.26
C ARG A 120 -9.27 0.28 -6.05
N ALA A 121 -9.10 1.56 -6.38
CA ALA A 121 -10.18 2.54 -6.24
C ALA A 121 -11.34 2.28 -7.22
N HIS A 122 -11.06 1.91 -8.47
CA HIS A 122 -12.08 1.47 -9.44
C HIS A 122 -12.78 0.19 -8.98
N ALA A 123 -12.03 -0.78 -8.46
CA ALA A 123 -12.58 -2.04 -7.98
C ALA A 123 -13.56 -1.87 -6.80
N VAL A 124 -13.27 -0.97 -5.85
CA VAL A 124 -14.19 -0.66 -4.74
C VAL A 124 -15.49 -0.02 -5.25
N ASN A 125 -15.44 0.74 -6.35
CA ASN A 125 -16.64 1.27 -7.01
C ASN A 125 -17.40 0.22 -7.85
N GLY A 126 -16.92 -1.02 -7.92
CA GLY A 126 -17.49 -2.09 -8.74
C GLY A 126 -17.21 -1.94 -10.25
N ASP A 127 -16.32 -1.04 -10.65
CA ASP A 127 -15.99 -0.78 -12.05
C ASP A 127 -14.89 -1.73 -12.52
N ALA A 128 -15.30 -2.95 -12.87
CA ALA A 128 -14.39 -3.99 -13.36
C ALA A 128 -13.68 -3.60 -14.66
N GLY A 129 -14.37 -2.87 -15.54
CA GLY A 129 -13.82 -2.42 -16.83
C GLY A 129 -12.67 -1.45 -16.62
N ALA A 130 -12.91 -0.37 -15.87
CA ALA A 130 -11.87 0.61 -15.59
C ALA A 130 -10.71 0.01 -14.78
N ALA A 131 -10.98 -0.88 -13.82
CA ALA A 131 -9.92 -1.58 -13.08
C ALA A 131 -9.02 -2.42 -14.01
N ALA A 132 -9.62 -3.17 -14.95
CA ALA A 132 -8.87 -3.95 -15.94
C ALA A 132 -8.07 -3.04 -16.90
N GLU A 133 -8.66 -1.95 -17.37
CA GLU A 133 -8.01 -1.00 -18.26
C GLU A 133 -6.76 -0.35 -17.63
N VAL A 134 -6.86 0.09 -16.37
CA VAL A 134 -5.70 0.69 -15.69
C VAL A 134 -4.62 -0.35 -15.38
N LEU A 135 -4.98 -1.60 -15.07
CA LEU A 135 -4.00 -2.68 -14.90
C LEU A 135 -3.28 -3.00 -16.22
N ALA A 136 -4.01 -3.06 -17.34
CA ALA A 136 -3.40 -3.24 -18.66
C ALA A 136 -2.50 -2.05 -19.06
N ALA A 137 -2.87 -0.82 -18.66
CA ALA A 137 -2.01 0.35 -18.82
C ALA A 137 -0.75 0.27 -17.96
N ALA A 138 -0.86 -0.26 -16.74
CA ALA A 138 0.28 -0.44 -15.85
C ALA A 138 1.35 -1.33 -16.48
N GLU A 139 0.99 -2.43 -17.14
CA GLU A 139 2.00 -3.29 -17.80
C GLU A 139 2.77 -2.56 -18.91
N ARG A 140 2.14 -1.63 -19.63
CA ARG A 140 2.87 -0.77 -20.59
C ARG A 140 3.81 0.19 -19.88
N ASP A 141 3.37 0.78 -18.76
CA ASP A 141 4.23 1.64 -17.94
C ASP A 141 5.40 0.86 -17.33
N ARG A 142 5.22 -0.44 -17.04
CA ARG A 142 6.29 -1.34 -16.56
C ARG A 142 7.36 -1.58 -17.62
N GLU A 143 6.97 -1.83 -18.86
CA GLU A 143 7.91 -1.93 -19.99
C GLU A 143 8.66 -0.62 -20.23
N ALA A 144 7.96 0.51 -20.12
CA ALA A 144 8.56 1.84 -20.27
C ALA A 144 9.59 2.14 -19.16
N ALA A 145 9.35 1.68 -17.92
CA ALA A 145 10.28 1.86 -16.81
C ALA A 145 11.67 1.24 -17.07
N GLN A 146 11.77 0.24 -17.95
CA GLN A 146 13.06 -0.34 -18.35
C GLN A 146 13.87 0.59 -19.27
N LYS A 147 13.20 1.52 -19.96
CA LYS A 147 13.82 2.45 -20.93
C LYS A 147 14.04 3.83 -20.32
N TYR A 148 13.21 4.21 -19.35
CA TYR A 148 13.21 5.51 -18.72
C TYR A 148 13.46 5.36 -17.22
N PRO A 149 14.73 5.29 -16.79
CA PRO A 149 15.06 5.24 -15.37
C PRO A 149 14.61 6.53 -14.68
N ASP A 150 14.18 6.40 -13.43
CA ASP A 150 13.61 7.45 -12.61
C ASP A 150 14.44 7.61 -11.32
N GLU A 151 14.98 8.81 -11.07
CA GLU A 151 15.85 9.09 -9.91
C GLU A 151 15.22 8.65 -8.57
N LEU A 152 13.90 8.88 -8.42
CA LEU A 152 13.19 8.58 -7.18
C LEU A 152 13.02 7.07 -6.99
N HIS A 153 12.68 6.36 -8.07
CA HIS A 153 12.46 4.91 -8.06
C HIS A 153 13.75 4.08 -8.04
N ASP A 154 14.72 4.44 -8.89
CA ASP A 154 15.89 3.62 -9.25
C ASP A 154 17.16 4.01 -8.51
N GLU A 155 17.35 5.29 -8.19
CA GLU A 155 18.57 5.77 -7.50
C GLU A 155 18.34 5.94 -5.99
N ILE A 156 17.29 6.66 -5.59
CA ILE A 156 16.96 6.89 -4.18
C ILE A 156 16.39 5.62 -3.54
N ARG A 157 15.50 4.93 -4.27
CA ARG A 157 14.92 3.63 -3.92
C ARG A 157 14.22 3.62 -2.55
N GLY A 158 14.07 2.43 -1.97
CA GLY A 158 13.44 2.23 -0.67
C GLY A 158 11.93 2.43 -0.76
N GLU A 159 11.38 3.31 0.08
CA GLU A 159 9.94 3.55 0.09
C GLU A 159 9.42 4.21 -1.20
N PHE A 160 10.32 4.80 -1.98
CA PHE A 160 10.00 5.36 -3.29
C PHE A 160 9.95 4.32 -4.42
N THR A 161 10.48 3.11 -4.21
CA THR A 161 10.40 2.01 -5.17
C THR A 161 9.03 1.35 -5.13
N PHE A 162 8.45 1.05 -6.29
CA PHE A 162 7.21 0.29 -6.41
C PHE A 162 7.49 -1.00 -7.18
N ASP A 163 7.80 -2.05 -6.42
CA ASP A 163 8.21 -3.34 -6.95
C ASP A 163 7.03 -4.19 -7.46
N ASP A 164 7.37 -5.26 -8.19
CA ASP A 164 6.40 -6.19 -8.75
C ASP A 164 5.60 -6.94 -7.67
N ALA A 165 6.16 -7.13 -6.48
CA ALA A 165 5.46 -7.76 -5.37
C ALA A 165 4.32 -6.87 -4.84
N ARG A 166 4.59 -5.57 -4.63
CA ARG A 166 3.58 -4.56 -4.26
C ARG A 166 2.54 -4.38 -5.38
N ALA A 167 2.95 -4.41 -6.64
CA ALA A 167 2.04 -4.36 -7.79
C ALA A 167 1.09 -5.56 -7.80
N ALA A 168 1.63 -6.77 -7.71
CA ALA A 168 0.84 -8.01 -7.67
C ALA A 168 -0.13 -8.03 -6.48
N ALA A 169 0.31 -7.61 -5.29
CA ALA A 169 -0.57 -7.48 -4.12
C ALA A 169 -1.70 -6.46 -4.34
N CYS A 170 -1.44 -5.34 -5.02
CA CYS A 170 -2.47 -4.36 -5.36
C CYS A 170 -3.50 -4.91 -6.37
N ALA A 171 -3.04 -5.65 -7.39
CA ALA A 171 -3.95 -6.33 -8.32
C ALA A 171 -4.78 -7.40 -7.62
N ALA A 172 -4.19 -8.21 -6.75
CA ALA A 172 -4.91 -9.22 -5.96
C ALA A 172 -6.05 -8.57 -5.17
N ALA A 173 -5.76 -7.48 -4.44
CA ALA A 173 -6.76 -6.74 -3.69
C ALA A 173 -7.87 -6.17 -4.59
N ALA A 174 -7.54 -5.62 -5.77
CA ALA A 174 -8.53 -5.13 -6.72
C ALA A 174 -9.46 -6.25 -7.20
N TRP A 175 -8.91 -7.39 -7.62
CA TRP A 175 -9.71 -8.54 -8.08
C TRP A 175 -10.57 -9.16 -6.97
N LEU A 176 -10.07 -9.17 -5.73
CA LEU A 176 -10.89 -9.57 -4.57
C LEU A 176 -12.11 -8.65 -4.41
N HIS A 177 -11.97 -7.33 -4.62
CA HIS A 177 -13.10 -6.38 -4.56
C HIS A 177 -14.12 -6.61 -5.66
N LEU A 178 -13.66 -7.05 -6.83
CA LEU A 178 -14.52 -7.41 -7.95
C LEU A 178 -15.11 -8.83 -7.84
N GLY A 179 -14.71 -9.61 -6.83
CA GLY A 179 -15.17 -10.98 -6.64
C GLY A 179 -14.58 -11.99 -7.64
N ASP A 180 -13.55 -11.62 -8.39
CA ASP A 180 -12.84 -12.53 -9.31
C ASP A 180 -11.77 -13.32 -8.55
N GLY A 181 -12.17 -14.48 -8.01
CA GLY A 181 -11.28 -15.37 -7.28
C GLY A 181 -10.10 -15.88 -8.11
N LYS A 182 -10.25 -16.05 -9.43
CA LYS A 182 -9.19 -16.60 -10.29
C LYS A 182 -8.05 -15.60 -10.45
N GLN A 183 -8.40 -14.36 -10.81
CA GLN A 183 -7.40 -13.31 -10.95
C GLN A 183 -6.79 -12.94 -9.59
N ALA A 184 -7.62 -12.89 -8.54
CA ALA A 184 -7.13 -12.63 -7.19
C ALA A 184 -6.08 -13.67 -6.74
N ALA A 185 -6.37 -14.97 -6.89
CA ALA A 185 -5.46 -16.05 -6.49
C ALA A 185 -4.15 -15.99 -7.29
N ARG A 186 -4.26 -15.80 -8.61
CA ARG A 186 -3.08 -15.65 -9.48
C ARG A 186 -2.17 -14.51 -9.02
N HIS A 187 -2.73 -13.32 -8.78
CA HIS A 187 -1.94 -12.16 -8.39
C HIS A 187 -1.42 -12.25 -6.95
N ALA A 188 -2.17 -12.85 -6.03
CA ALA A 188 -1.69 -13.10 -4.67
C ALA A 188 -0.50 -14.07 -4.68
N GLN A 189 -0.57 -15.14 -5.48
CA GLN A 189 0.55 -16.08 -5.65
C GLN A 189 1.77 -15.40 -6.26
N LEU A 190 1.59 -14.58 -7.30
CA LEU A 190 2.70 -13.81 -7.90
C LEU A 190 3.40 -12.90 -6.87
N ALA A 191 2.64 -12.28 -5.96
CA ALA A 191 3.22 -11.48 -4.88
C ALA A 191 4.03 -12.35 -3.90
N LEU A 192 3.52 -13.52 -3.52
CA LEU A 192 4.21 -14.46 -2.64
C LEU A 192 5.50 -15.01 -3.26
N ASP A 193 5.46 -15.37 -4.55
CA ASP A 193 6.62 -15.85 -5.30
C ASP A 193 7.69 -14.75 -5.38
N ALA A 194 7.29 -13.50 -5.63
CA ALA A 194 8.19 -12.36 -5.65
C ALA A 194 8.82 -12.07 -4.27
N TYR A 195 8.11 -12.28 -3.17
CA TYR A 195 8.71 -12.19 -1.83
C TYR A 195 9.59 -13.40 -1.48
N ALA A 196 9.32 -14.58 -2.03
CA ALA A 196 10.10 -15.78 -1.75
C ALA A 196 11.55 -15.67 -2.24
N VAL A 197 11.84 -14.87 -3.28
CA VAL A 197 13.21 -14.65 -3.75
C VAL A 197 14.00 -13.65 -2.90
N VAL A 198 13.34 -12.85 -2.06
CA VAL A 198 14.01 -11.93 -1.13
C VAL A 198 14.61 -12.73 0.03
N PRO A 199 15.84 -12.46 0.51
CA PRO A 199 16.39 -13.13 1.68
C PRO A 199 15.49 -13.00 2.91
N GLU A 200 15.33 -14.08 3.67
CA GLU A 200 14.37 -14.15 4.78
C GLU A 200 14.51 -12.99 5.79
N ALA A 201 15.74 -12.63 6.17
CA ALA A 201 16.03 -11.52 7.08
C ALA A 201 15.60 -10.14 6.56
N GLN A 202 15.33 -10.01 5.25
CA GLN A 202 14.92 -8.77 4.59
C GLN A 202 13.47 -8.83 4.07
N ARG A 203 12.80 -9.99 4.18
CA ARG A 203 11.41 -10.13 3.71
C ARG A 203 10.50 -9.25 4.56
N PRO A 204 9.65 -8.41 3.93
CA PRO A 204 8.74 -7.58 4.68
C PRO A 204 7.60 -8.44 5.25
N PHE A 205 7.56 -8.57 6.58
CA PHE A 205 6.63 -9.47 7.28
C PHE A 205 5.15 -9.20 6.97
N SER A 206 4.71 -7.93 7.08
CA SER A 206 3.29 -7.57 6.93
C SER A 206 2.79 -7.76 5.48
N PRO A 207 3.50 -7.30 4.43
CA PRO A 207 3.12 -7.58 3.05
C PRO A 207 3.04 -9.07 2.69
N VAL A 208 4.00 -9.89 3.15
CA VAL A 208 3.97 -11.34 2.90
C VAL A 208 2.74 -11.98 3.55
N THR A 209 2.50 -11.69 4.83
CA THR A 209 1.33 -12.21 5.55
C THR A 209 0.02 -11.72 4.92
N GLY A 210 -0.03 -10.46 4.50
CA GLY A 210 -1.17 -9.88 3.81
C GLY A 210 -1.49 -10.58 2.49
N ALA A 211 -0.47 -10.90 1.68
CA ALA A 211 -0.64 -11.63 0.44
C ALA A 211 -1.14 -13.08 0.66
N ARG A 212 -0.73 -13.74 1.76
CA ARG A 212 -1.29 -15.05 2.15
C ARG A 212 -2.77 -14.97 2.50
N ILE A 213 -3.16 -13.96 3.27
CA ILE A 213 -4.58 -13.74 3.62
C ILE A 213 -5.41 -13.44 2.36
N ASP A 214 -4.86 -12.63 1.43
CA ASP A 214 -5.51 -12.34 0.15
C ASP A 214 -5.65 -13.61 -0.71
N LEU A 215 -4.65 -14.51 -0.70
CA LEU A 215 -4.73 -15.80 -1.39
C LEU A 215 -5.83 -16.67 -0.77
N ALA A 216 -5.91 -16.77 0.56
CA ALA A 216 -6.98 -17.48 1.24
C ALA A 216 -8.38 -16.92 0.88
N ALA A 217 -8.52 -15.59 0.86
CA ALA A 217 -9.76 -14.94 0.42
C ALA A 217 -10.11 -15.31 -1.03
N ALA A 218 -9.12 -15.39 -1.91
CA ALA A 218 -9.31 -15.79 -3.29
C ALA A 218 -9.76 -17.25 -3.42
N GLN A 219 -9.17 -18.17 -2.63
CA GLN A 219 -9.58 -19.58 -2.59
C GLN A 219 -11.03 -19.74 -2.14
N LEU A 220 -11.50 -18.96 -1.17
CA LEU A 220 -12.92 -18.95 -0.79
C LEU A 220 -13.84 -18.46 -1.93
N LEU A 221 -13.40 -17.49 -2.75
CA LEU A 221 -14.16 -17.09 -3.94
C LEU A 221 -14.23 -18.23 -4.97
N LEU A 222 -13.17 -19.04 -5.05
CA LEU A 222 -13.07 -20.24 -5.89
C LEU A 222 -13.77 -21.48 -5.31
N ARG A 223 -14.35 -21.36 -4.11
CA ARG A 223 -15.03 -22.45 -3.37
C ARG A 223 -14.08 -23.54 -2.87
N ASP A 224 -12.83 -23.20 -2.64
CA ASP A 224 -11.85 -24.07 -2.02
C ASP A 224 -11.60 -23.62 -0.58
N ARG A 225 -12.42 -24.14 0.34
CA ARG A 225 -12.29 -23.83 1.77
C ARG A 225 -11.01 -24.42 2.34
N ASP A 226 -10.66 -25.65 1.94
CA ASP A 226 -9.49 -26.36 2.48
C ASP A 226 -8.21 -25.63 2.11
N ALA A 227 -8.06 -25.21 0.86
CA ALA A 227 -6.93 -24.38 0.46
C ALA A 227 -6.89 -23.03 1.20
N ALA A 228 -8.05 -22.42 1.48
CA ALA A 228 -8.10 -21.20 2.27
C ALA A 228 -7.64 -21.42 3.72
N GLU A 229 -8.03 -22.54 4.34
CA GLU A 229 -7.63 -22.90 5.69
C GLU A 229 -6.12 -23.20 5.77
N ASP A 230 -5.58 -23.93 4.79
CA ASP A 230 -4.15 -24.23 4.69
C ASP A 230 -3.31 -22.94 4.65
N GLU A 231 -3.70 -21.95 3.84
CA GLU A 231 -3.02 -20.66 3.78
C GLU A 231 -3.09 -19.88 5.11
N LEU A 232 -4.21 -19.96 5.82
CA LEU A 232 -4.42 -19.25 7.09
C LEU A 232 -3.76 -19.93 8.28
N SER A 233 -3.37 -21.20 8.18
CA SER A 233 -2.71 -21.95 9.26
C SER A 233 -1.52 -21.20 9.86
N THR A 234 -0.63 -20.69 8.99
CA THR A 234 0.54 -19.89 9.39
C THR A 234 0.18 -18.52 9.95
N VAL A 235 -0.95 -17.95 9.53
CA VAL A 235 -1.44 -16.65 10.00
C VAL A 235 -2.04 -16.76 11.40
N PHE A 236 -2.73 -17.87 11.70
CA PHE A 236 -3.27 -18.14 13.04
C PHE A 236 -2.18 -18.34 14.10
N ALA A 237 -1.02 -18.87 13.71
CA ALA A 237 0.13 -19.06 14.60
C ALA A 237 0.82 -17.73 14.99
N LEU A 238 0.45 -16.60 14.40
CA LEU A 238 1.10 -15.32 14.66
C LEU A 238 0.81 -14.80 16.09
N PRO A 239 1.84 -14.36 16.84
CA PRO A 239 1.68 -13.65 18.10
C PRO A 239 0.84 -12.37 17.95
N SER A 240 0.04 -12.02 18.97
CA SER A 240 -0.85 -10.85 18.94
C SER A 240 -0.13 -9.53 18.63
N VAL A 241 1.11 -9.37 19.10
CA VAL A 241 1.94 -8.18 18.86
C VAL A 241 2.27 -7.94 17.37
N LEU A 242 2.20 -8.97 16.53
CA LEU A 242 2.46 -8.88 15.09
C LEU A 242 1.18 -8.65 14.26
N ARG A 243 -0.01 -8.73 14.87
CA ARG A 243 -1.31 -8.63 14.21
C ARG A 243 -1.73 -7.17 14.01
N ASN A 244 -1.04 -6.47 13.11
CA ASN A 244 -1.32 -5.06 12.83
C ASN A 244 -2.70 -4.82 12.16
N ALA A 245 -3.14 -3.56 12.14
CA ALA A 245 -4.44 -3.14 11.62
C ALA A 245 -4.70 -3.54 10.14
N SER A 246 -3.65 -3.62 9.31
CA SER A 246 -3.80 -4.06 7.92
C SER A 246 -4.15 -5.54 7.84
N LEU A 247 -3.49 -6.38 8.65
CA LEU A 247 -3.75 -7.82 8.69
C LEU A 247 -5.13 -8.12 9.29
N THR A 248 -5.52 -7.42 10.36
CA THR A 248 -6.86 -7.59 10.95
C THR A 248 -7.96 -7.20 9.99
N GLY A 249 -7.81 -6.10 9.24
CA GLY A 249 -8.77 -5.71 8.20
C GLY A 249 -8.90 -6.76 7.09
N ARG A 250 -7.79 -7.35 6.63
CA ARG A 250 -7.80 -8.42 5.62
C ARG A 250 -8.43 -9.71 6.12
N ILE A 251 -8.12 -10.13 7.34
CA ILE A 251 -8.75 -11.31 7.96
C ILE A 251 -10.26 -11.08 8.17
N GLY A 252 -10.66 -9.87 8.56
CA GLY A 252 -12.08 -9.51 8.67
C GLY A 252 -12.84 -9.71 7.36
N ARG A 253 -12.21 -9.42 6.22
CA ARG A 253 -12.78 -9.69 4.90
C ARG A 253 -12.94 -11.18 4.61
N VAL A 254 -11.96 -12.02 4.98
CA VAL A 254 -12.09 -13.48 4.87
C VAL A 254 -13.30 -13.95 5.66
N LYS A 255 -13.50 -13.44 6.88
CA LYS A 255 -14.69 -13.73 7.68
C LYS A 255 -15.98 -13.34 6.93
N SER A 256 -16.03 -12.14 6.35
CA SER A 256 -17.19 -11.70 5.57
C SER A 256 -17.48 -12.60 4.36
N LEU A 257 -16.44 -13.19 3.72
CA LEU A 257 -16.62 -14.17 2.66
C LEU A 257 -17.23 -15.47 3.19
N LEU A 258 -16.82 -15.94 4.37
CA LEU A 258 -17.38 -17.13 5.03
C LEU A 258 -18.83 -16.91 5.50
N ASP A 259 -19.22 -15.67 5.81
CA ASP A 259 -20.61 -15.33 6.18
C ASP A 259 -21.58 -15.38 4.97
N ALA A 260 -21.06 -15.52 3.73
CA ALA A 260 -21.90 -15.56 2.53
C ALA A 260 -22.84 -16.79 2.51
N PRO A 261 -24.05 -16.69 1.91
CA PRO A 261 -25.04 -17.77 1.94
C PRO A 261 -24.54 -19.14 1.45
N ARG A 262 -23.55 -19.14 0.57
CA ARG A 262 -22.94 -20.35 0.00
C ARG A 262 -22.22 -21.24 1.03
N TRP A 263 -21.77 -20.67 2.14
CA TRP A 263 -21.01 -21.37 3.19
C TRP A 263 -21.85 -21.70 4.42
N ARG A 264 -23.10 -21.22 4.48
CA ARG A 264 -23.97 -21.32 5.66
C ARG A 264 -24.18 -22.76 6.17
N THR A 265 -24.15 -23.74 5.26
CA THR A 265 -24.35 -25.17 5.60
C THR A 265 -23.05 -25.95 5.71
N ASP A 266 -21.89 -25.33 5.51
CA ASP A 266 -20.58 -25.96 5.62
C ASP A 266 -20.06 -25.85 7.06
N PRO A 267 -19.95 -26.96 7.81
CA PRO A 267 -19.46 -26.93 9.19
C PRO A 267 -18.02 -26.42 9.32
N GLY A 268 -17.15 -26.76 8.36
CA GLY A 268 -15.76 -26.32 8.35
C GLY A 268 -15.63 -24.82 8.06
N ALA A 269 -16.50 -24.28 7.21
CA ALA A 269 -16.55 -22.83 6.98
C ALA A 269 -16.96 -22.06 8.25
N LYS A 270 -17.89 -22.62 9.04
CA LYS A 270 -18.26 -22.08 10.35
C LYS A 270 -17.09 -22.14 11.34
N GLU A 271 -16.42 -23.29 11.44
CA GLU A 271 -15.25 -23.45 12.31
C GLU A 271 -14.13 -22.47 11.96
N LEU A 272 -13.85 -22.29 10.67
CA LEU A 272 -12.87 -21.32 10.20
C LEU A 272 -13.26 -19.88 10.55
N ALA A 273 -14.55 -19.53 10.43
CA ALA A 273 -15.06 -18.21 10.81
C ALA A 273 -14.98 -17.96 12.34
N ASP A 274 -15.23 -18.99 13.14
CA ASP A 274 -15.10 -18.94 14.60
C ASP A 274 -13.63 -18.73 14.99
N ARG A 275 -12.69 -19.48 14.40
CA ARG A 275 -11.24 -19.29 14.60
C ARG A 275 -10.75 -17.88 14.21
N ILE A 276 -11.28 -17.32 13.13
CA ILE A 276 -11.00 -15.92 12.74
C ILE A 276 -11.51 -14.95 13.80
N THR A 277 -12.70 -15.20 14.35
CA THR A 277 -13.30 -14.36 15.39
C THR A 277 -12.44 -14.35 16.65
N ASP A 278 -11.95 -15.52 17.09
CA ASP A 278 -11.02 -15.63 18.21
C ASP A 278 -9.70 -14.89 17.93
N TRP A 279 -9.13 -15.07 16.75
CA TRP A 279 -7.89 -14.40 16.34
C TRP A 279 -8.03 -12.86 16.35
N LEU A 280 -9.18 -12.33 15.93
CA LEU A 280 -9.48 -10.90 15.99
C LEU A 280 -9.72 -10.41 17.43
N GLY A 281 -10.43 -11.19 18.24
CA GLY A 281 -10.74 -10.89 19.64
C GLY A 281 -9.47 -10.74 20.50
N ASP A 282 -8.54 -11.70 20.40
CA ASP A 282 -7.26 -11.68 21.10
C ASP A 282 -6.41 -10.43 20.78
N THR A 283 -6.57 -9.90 19.57
CA THR A 283 -5.84 -8.70 19.11
C THR A 283 -6.39 -7.43 19.76
N ALA A 284 -7.71 -7.34 19.95
CA ALA A 284 -8.37 -6.19 20.55
C ALA A 284 -8.20 -6.13 22.08
N SER A 285 -8.03 -7.28 22.74
CA SER A 285 -7.93 -7.37 24.20
C SER A 285 -6.56 -6.97 24.79
N ARG A 286 -5.57 -6.59 23.96
CA ARG A 286 -4.25 -6.15 24.41
C ARG A 286 -3.80 -4.82 23.78
N PRO A 287 -4.37 -3.66 24.15
CA PRO A 287 -3.59 -2.44 24.13
C PRO A 287 -2.65 -2.49 25.33
N GLU A 288 -1.54 -3.21 25.25
CA GLU A 288 -0.45 -2.99 26.20
C GLU A 288 0.07 -1.57 25.94
N SER A 289 -0.22 -0.70 26.89
CA SER A 289 0.40 0.61 27.05
C SER A 289 1.91 0.47 26.86
N VAL A 290 2.43 1.02 25.76
CA VAL A 290 3.86 1.34 25.67
C VAL A 290 4.08 2.55 26.58
N GLU A 291 4.19 2.28 27.89
CA GLU A 291 4.81 3.22 28.81
C GLU A 291 6.30 3.32 28.48
N GLY A 292 6.73 4.54 28.14
CA GLY A 292 8.14 4.93 28.21
C GLY A 292 8.89 4.98 26.89
N VAL A 293 8.60 5.97 26.04
CA VAL A 293 9.63 6.78 25.35
C VAL A 293 9.01 8.17 25.07
N ILE A 294 9.34 9.15 25.95
CA ILE A 294 9.28 10.59 25.65
C ILE A 294 10.65 10.97 25.08
#